data_AF-A0A820BEG9-F1
#
_entry.id   AF-A0A820BEG9-F1
#
_cell.length_a   1.000
_cell.length_b   1.000
_cell.length_c   1.000
_cell.angle_alpha   90.00
_cell.angle_beta   90.00
_cell.angle_gamma   90.00
#
_symmetry.space_group_name_H-M   'P 1'
#
loop_
_entity.id
_entity.type
_entity.pdbx_description
1 polymer ?
#
loop_
_entity_poly.entity_id
_entity_poly.type
_entity_poly.pdbx_seq_one_letter_code
_entity_poly.pdbx_strand_id
1 'polypeptide(L)'
;MTSNIPNEVEKCSSSKMIVTAARSHLIRNIRELNLYSDNPFWSSTLTTAEQISSTRLFLILTSISVLVVIGYASLSIRTHEVTLNKFSISDFERLEARYRTTFRATCTKTSIPFNKFMNLSVKFHQICSSPFIENEWISSLYLSNATSHNILDFRTFAFSHYRSLSLLCQVARQTTNDNLQAFNFTNLVELLTFSRDQFNDLAGVLISNFQNNLLANEKRTAKIISLMIAQNRLFSALRTNYYTRSIPGSASYVTYNVIYLEQNGTNESSCDCRLENNQCTYPAGAFYNWTSRVLGKPAKNKQPPRFQIPGLMAGCMPLDSMRQSTLECLYNQSCIDAISLQPNISQPKALNISLSKFPLNLTIGSLFDEFLFVETWKNQSSFENYFAACQPQSISYNYETRFHLGTIITMSLNAFGGLVIVWELITPVLILIWQRIPWKKQQYQPTATEEPTCVQLENVKTAPKTINKGE
;
A
#
# COMPACT_ATOMS: atom_id res chain seq x y z
N MET A 1 84.90 57.33 37.76
CA MET A 1 85.05 56.33 36.69
C MET A 1 83.72 55.58 36.58
N THR A 2 82.92 55.96 35.57
CA THR A 2 82.54 55.15 34.37
C THR A 2 81.22 54.40 34.62
N SER A 3 80.09 54.90 34.07
CA SER A 3 79.47 54.53 32.77
C SER A 3 78.64 53.24 32.89
N ASN A 4 77.53 52.95 32.20
CA ASN A 4 76.68 53.61 31.21
C ASN A 4 75.46 52.68 31.01
N ILE A 5 74.29 53.27 30.74
CA ILE A 5 73.24 52.88 29.77
C ILE A 5 72.49 51.52 29.91
N PRO A 6 71.14 51.54 29.91
CA PRO A 6 70.28 50.35 29.79
C PRO A 6 69.92 50.05 28.32
N ASN A 7 69.74 48.77 27.98
CA ASN A 7 69.15 48.33 26.70
C ASN A 7 67.93 47.45 26.95
N GLU A 8 66.77 48.04 26.71
CA GLU A 8 65.47 47.40 26.52
C GLU A 8 65.32 47.19 24.99
N VAL A 9 65.12 45.95 24.53
CA VAL A 9 64.73 45.70 23.13
C VAL A 9 63.47 44.85 23.12
N GLU A 10 62.37 45.58 23.03
CA GLU A 10 61.01 45.15 22.79
C GLU A 10 60.89 44.55 21.38
N LYS A 11 60.56 43.26 21.30
CA LYS A 11 60.37 42.52 20.04
C LYS A 11 58.96 42.79 19.50
N CYS A 12 58.71 44.00 19.03
CA CYS A 12 57.42 44.42 18.48
C CYS A 12 57.50 44.58 16.94
N SER A 13 56.64 43.84 16.22
CA SER A 13 55.98 44.33 14.99
C SER A 13 56.76 44.41 13.64
N SER A 14 57.57 43.42 13.27
CA SER A 14 58.13 43.36 11.89
C SER A 14 57.12 42.87 10.83
N SER A 15 56.33 41.82 11.11
CA SER A 15 55.36 41.29 10.13
C SER A 15 54.17 42.22 9.90
N LYS A 16 53.70 42.92 10.94
CA LYS A 16 52.63 43.92 10.81
C LYS A 16 53.08 45.13 9.99
N MET A 17 54.33 45.59 10.16
CA MET A 17 54.87 46.72 9.40
C MET A 17 55.01 46.43 7.90
N ILE A 18 55.48 45.23 7.53
CA ILE A 18 55.61 44.81 6.13
C ILE A 18 54.23 44.68 5.47
N VAL A 19 53.25 44.12 6.18
CA VAL A 19 51.87 44.03 5.70
C VAL A 19 51.23 45.42 5.56
N THR A 20 51.47 46.35 6.49
CA THR A 20 50.96 47.73 6.37
C THR A 20 51.63 48.54 5.28
N ALA A 21 52.92 48.34 5.01
CA ALA A 21 53.66 49.00 3.93
C ALA A 21 53.28 48.44 2.55
N ALA A 22 53.10 47.11 2.44
CA ALA A 22 52.57 46.50 1.23
C ALA A 22 51.13 46.96 0.96
N ARG A 23 50.30 47.05 2.01
CA ARG A 23 48.93 47.56 1.92
C ARG A 23 48.89 49.03 1.52
N SER A 24 49.73 49.90 2.09
CA SER A 24 49.76 51.32 1.73
C SER A 24 50.28 51.54 0.31
N HIS A 25 51.26 50.75 -0.13
CA HIS A 25 51.76 50.75 -1.51
C HIS A 25 50.70 50.28 -2.52
N LEU A 26 49.98 49.20 -2.19
CA LEU A 26 48.89 48.69 -3.02
C LEU A 26 47.72 49.69 -3.10
N ILE A 27 47.35 50.32 -1.98
CA ILE A 27 46.28 51.34 -1.94
C ILE A 27 46.66 52.57 -2.76
N ARG A 28 47.93 53.01 -2.73
CA ARG A 28 48.42 54.11 -3.55
C ARG A 28 48.35 53.76 -5.05
N ASN A 29 48.86 52.59 -5.43
CA ASN A 29 48.82 52.14 -6.82
C ASN A 29 47.39 51.96 -7.34
N ILE A 30 46.45 51.50 -6.52
CA ILE A 30 45.03 51.40 -6.88
C ILE A 30 44.37 52.78 -7.00
N ARG A 31 44.81 53.78 -6.22
CA ARG A 31 44.29 55.15 -6.28
C ARG A 31 44.76 55.92 -7.52
N GLU A 32 45.93 55.60 -8.03
CA GLU A 32 46.55 56.21 -9.22
C GLU A 32 46.29 55.39 -10.50
N LEU A 33 45.67 54.22 -10.39
CA LEU A 33 45.33 53.38 -11.54
C LEU A 33 44.27 54.05 -12.41
N ASN A 34 44.62 54.27 -13.67
CA ASN A 34 43.72 54.78 -14.70
C ASN A 34 43.82 53.87 -15.93
N LEU A 35 42.84 52.99 -16.11
CA LEU A 35 42.78 52.05 -17.25
C LEU A 35 42.30 52.73 -18.55
N TYR A 36 41.82 53.97 -18.47
CA TYR A 36 41.30 54.77 -19.59
C TYR A 36 42.18 56.00 -19.86
N SER A 37 43.49 55.91 -19.58
CA SER A 37 44.43 57.01 -19.86
C SER A 37 44.57 57.30 -21.35
N ASP A 38 44.43 56.26 -22.17
CA ASP A 38 44.36 56.36 -23.62
C ASP A 38 42.89 56.52 -24.01
N ASN A 39 42.56 57.66 -24.62
CA ASN A 39 41.19 57.98 -25.01
C ASN A 39 40.56 56.83 -25.81
N PRO A 40 39.36 56.35 -25.45
CA PRO A 40 38.72 55.27 -26.20
C PRO A 40 38.46 55.71 -27.64
N PHE A 41 38.51 54.77 -28.58
CA PHE A 41 38.40 55.03 -30.02
C PHE A 41 37.16 55.88 -30.41
N TRP A 42 36.10 55.86 -29.61
CA TRP A 42 34.83 56.57 -29.85
C TRP A 42 34.67 57.89 -29.06
N SER A 43 35.63 58.33 -28.24
CA SER A 43 35.53 59.59 -27.49
C SER A 43 36.90 60.24 -27.30
N SER A 44 37.10 61.44 -27.88
CA SER A 44 38.40 62.11 -27.92
C SER A 44 38.71 63.03 -26.74
N THR A 45 37.82 63.19 -25.76
CA THR A 45 38.05 64.08 -24.61
C THR A 45 37.29 63.65 -23.35
N LEU A 46 37.78 62.62 -22.64
CA LEU A 46 37.39 62.40 -21.24
C LEU A 46 38.32 63.22 -20.33
N THR A 47 37.76 63.87 -19.30
CA THR A 47 38.57 64.55 -18.28
C THR A 47 39.29 63.53 -17.40
N THR A 48 40.42 63.90 -16.79
CA THR A 48 41.18 63.00 -15.91
C THR A 48 40.34 62.45 -14.74
N ALA A 49 39.37 63.24 -14.25
CA ALA A 49 38.42 62.80 -13.22
C ALA A 49 37.41 61.76 -13.72
N GLU A 50 36.95 61.88 -14.96
CA GLU A 50 36.06 60.90 -15.62
C GLU A 50 36.77 59.59 -15.93
N GLN A 51 38.04 59.65 -16.34
CA GLN A 51 38.86 58.47 -16.60
C GLN A 51 39.09 57.66 -15.31
N ILE A 52 39.43 58.33 -14.20
CA ILE A 52 39.59 57.68 -12.89
C ILE A 52 38.26 57.12 -12.38
N SER A 53 37.15 57.84 -12.57
CA SER A 53 35.81 57.38 -12.15
C SER A 53 35.34 56.18 -12.98
N SER A 54 35.60 56.18 -14.29
CA SER A 54 35.33 55.06 -15.20
C SER A 54 36.14 53.83 -14.83
N THR A 55 37.43 54.01 -14.47
CA THR A 55 38.31 52.93 -13.99
C THR A 55 37.75 52.28 -12.71
N ARG A 56 37.29 53.08 -11.75
CA ARG A 56 36.71 52.55 -10.49
C ARG A 56 35.39 51.83 -10.73
N LEU A 57 34.51 52.41 -11.55
CA LEU A 57 33.22 51.80 -11.89
C LEU A 57 33.42 50.48 -12.64
N PHE A 58 34.37 50.45 -13.58
CA PHE A 58 34.79 49.24 -14.29
C PHE A 58 35.20 48.15 -13.30
N LEU A 59 36.18 48.41 -12.42
CA LEU A 59 36.65 47.41 -11.45
C LEU A 59 35.53 46.89 -10.53
N ILE A 60 34.62 47.76 -10.09
CA ILE A 60 33.46 47.36 -9.25
C ILE A 60 32.52 46.45 -10.04
N LEU A 61 32.13 46.85 -11.26
CA LEU A 61 31.20 46.09 -12.09
C LEU A 61 31.77 44.74 -12.53
N THR A 62 33.05 44.69 -12.89
CA THR A 62 33.73 43.44 -13.21
C THR A 62 33.81 42.53 -11.98
N SER A 63 34.13 43.08 -10.80
CA SER A 63 34.18 42.30 -9.55
C SER A 63 32.81 41.73 -9.16
N ILE A 64 31.75 42.53 -9.23
CA ILE A 64 30.38 42.07 -8.94
C ILE A 64 29.96 40.99 -9.94
N SER A 65 30.25 41.19 -11.23
CA SER A 65 29.90 40.25 -12.28
C SER A 65 30.60 38.89 -12.08
N VAL A 66 31.89 38.89 -11.74
CA VAL A 66 32.64 37.67 -11.41
C VAL A 66 32.07 36.98 -10.15
N LEU A 67 31.72 37.74 -9.11
CA LEU A 67 31.11 37.19 -7.90
C LEU A 67 29.75 36.54 -8.19
N VAL A 68 28.93 37.14 -9.07
CA VAL A 68 27.66 36.56 -9.50
C VAL A 68 27.87 35.25 -10.26
N VAL A 69 28.85 35.20 -11.17
CA VAL A 69 29.20 33.97 -11.91
C VAL A 69 29.68 32.86 -10.96
N ILE A 70 30.55 33.19 -9.99
CA ILE A 70 31.02 32.24 -8.97
C ILE A 70 29.86 31.77 -8.11
N GLY A 71 28.99 32.66 -7.65
CA GLY A 71 27.80 32.33 -6.86
C GLY A 71 26.85 31.40 -7.62
N TYR A 72 26.55 31.73 -8.87
CA TYR A 72 25.74 30.88 -9.76
C TYR A 72 26.36 29.51 -9.98
N ALA A 73 27.65 29.45 -10.34
CA ALA A 73 28.35 28.19 -10.57
C ALA A 73 28.47 27.34 -9.29
N SER A 74 28.54 27.96 -8.11
CA SER A 74 28.61 27.25 -6.83
C SER A 74 27.26 26.66 -6.39
N LEU A 75 26.16 27.30 -6.79
CA LEU A 75 24.79 26.90 -6.43
C LEU A 75 24.13 26.00 -7.46
N SER A 76 24.62 26.02 -8.71
CA SER A 76 24.04 25.24 -9.79
C SER A 76 24.35 23.74 -9.62
N ILE A 77 23.29 22.93 -9.69
CA ILE A 77 23.34 21.48 -9.64
C ILE A 77 23.25 20.95 -11.07
N ARG A 78 24.10 19.98 -11.41
CA ARG A 78 24.00 19.22 -12.65
C ARG A 78 23.48 17.82 -12.39
N THR A 79 22.44 17.46 -13.12
CA THR A 79 21.91 16.11 -13.15
C THR A 79 22.61 15.32 -14.24
N HIS A 80 23.16 14.16 -13.88
CA HIS A 80 23.76 13.20 -14.81
C HIS A 80 22.90 11.95 -14.87
N GLU A 81 22.57 11.52 -16.08
CA GLU A 81 21.88 10.25 -16.34
C GLU A 81 22.91 9.16 -16.63
N VAL A 82 22.76 8.00 -15.97
CA VAL A 82 23.59 6.82 -16.19
C VAL A 82 22.71 5.67 -16.64
N THR A 83 23.09 5.02 -17.74
CA THR A 83 22.38 3.85 -18.27
C THR A 83 23.29 2.62 -18.28
N LEU A 84 22.83 1.53 -17.69
CA LEU A 84 23.52 0.25 -17.60
C LEU A 84 22.73 -0.84 -18.34
N ASN A 85 23.37 -1.52 -19.29
CA ASN A 85 22.74 -2.58 -20.10
C ASN A 85 23.02 -4.00 -19.60
N LYS A 86 23.91 -4.15 -18.62
CA LYS A 86 24.26 -5.44 -18.01
C LYS A 86 24.47 -5.25 -16.53
N PHE A 87 23.68 -5.95 -15.72
CA PHE A 87 23.68 -5.85 -14.27
C PHE A 87 23.16 -7.15 -13.65
N SER A 88 23.57 -7.43 -12.42
CA SER A 88 23.02 -8.54 -11.62
C SER A 88 21.77 -8.11 -10.84
N ILE A 89 21.02 -9.07 -10.29
CA ILE A 89 19.90 -8.77 -9.37
C ILE A 89 20.38 -7.96 -8.15
N SER A 90 21.57 -8.25 -7.63
CA SER A 90 22.16 -7.47 -6.53
C SER A 90 22.54 -6.04 -6.93
N ASP A 91 22.96 -5.82 -8.19
CA ASP A 91 23.22 -4.47 -8.68
C ASP A 91 21.91 -3.68 -8.80
N PHE A 92 20.84 -4.34 -9.29
CA PHE A 92 19.50 -3.76 -9.34
C PHE A 92 19.03 -3.33 -7.95
N GLU A 93 19.04 -4.23 -6.97
CA GLU A 93 18.57 -3.95 -5.61
C GLU A 93 19.40 -2.83 -4.95
N ARG A 94 20.73 -2.83 -5.13
CA ARG A 94 21.61 -1.80 -4.58
C ARG A 94 21.35 -0.43 -5.20
N LEU A 95 21.17 -0.36 -6.52
CA LEU A 95 20.98 0.90 -7.25
C LEU A 95 19.57 1.46 -7.03
N GLU A 96 18.54 0.60 -7.00
CA GLU A 96 17.18 0.98 -6.66
C GLU A 96 17.13 1.59 -5.26
N ALA A 97 17.74 0.93 -4.28
CA ALA A 97 17.76 1.42 -2.90
C ALA A 97 18.47 2.78 -2.77
N ARG A 98 19.49 3.03 -3.59
CA ARG A 98 20.26 4.29 -3.57
C ARG A 98 19.59 5.43 -4.34
N TYR A 99 18.93 5.15 -5.46
CA TYR A 99 18.39 6.14 -6.39
C TYR A 99 16.87 6.05 -6.58
N ARG A 100 16.13 5.62 -5.55
CA ARG A 100 14.69 5.31 -5.57
C ARG A 100 13.80 6.23 -6.42
N THR A 101 14.01 7.55 -6.38
CA THR A 101 13.14 8.53 -7.05
C THR A 101 13.39 8.67 -8.56
N THR A 102 14.59 8.34 -9.02
CA THR A 102 14.99 8.52 -10.43
C THR A 102 15.34 7.20 -11.11
N PHE A 103 15.41 6.12 -10.34
CA PHE A 103 15.70 4.78 -10.80
C PHE A 103 14.57 4.25 -11.70
N ARG A 104 14.95 3.73 -12.87
CA ARG A 104 14.04 3.12 -13.83
C ARG A 104 14.69 1.86 -14.39
N ALA A 105 13.92 0.78 -14.44
CA ALA A 105 14.32 -0.46 -15.09
C ALA A 105 13.14 -0.95 -15.93
N THR A 106 13.38 -1.23 -17.21
CA THR A 106 12.34 -1.67 -18.15
C THR A 106 12.39 -3.18 -18.32
N CYS A 107 11.23 -3.84 -18.22
CA CYS A 107 11.10 -5.27 -18.51
C CYS A 107 11.09 -5.50 -20.03
N THR A 108 11.85 -6.48 -20.54
CA THR A 108 11.69 -6.92 -21.93
C THR A 108 10.37 -7.66 -22.14
N LYS A 109 9.92 -8.43 -21.14
CA LYS A 109 8.61 -9.09 -21.15
C LYS A 109 7.64 -8.33 -20.27
N THR A 110 6.69 -7.65 -20.90
CA THR A 110 5.69 -6.81 -20.22
C THR A 110 4.47 -7.58 -19.74
N SER A 111 4.32 -8.85 -20.14
CA SER A 111 3.21 -9.72 -19.77
C SER A 111 3.76 -11.04 -19.26
N ILE A 112 3.59 -11.31 -17.97
CA ILE A 112 4.18 -12.47 -17.29
C ILE A 112 3.06 -13.26 -16.60
N PRO A 113 2.82 -14.52 -16.97
CA PRO A 113 1.81 -15.33 -16.29
C PRO A 113 2.22 -15.63 -14.85
N PHE A 114 1.24 -15.61 -13.95
CA PHE A 114 1.44 -15.78 -12.51
C PHE A 114 2.17 -17.10 -12.17
N ASN A 115 1.92 -18.18 -12.91
CA ASN A 115 2.59 -19.46 -12.70
C ASN A 115 4.12 -19.43 -12.89
N LYS A 116 4.69 -18.36 -13.43
CA LYS A 116 6.15 -18.20 -13.55
C LYS A 116 6.81 -17.78 -12.24
N PHE A 117 6.08 -17.10 -11.36
CA PHE A 117 6.66 -16.50 -10.16
C PHE A 117 5.83 -16.75 -8.89
N MET A 118 4.64 -17.32 -9.01
CA MET A 118 3.79 -17.75 -7.90
C MET A 118 3.41 -19.21 -8.05
N ASN A 119 3.31 -19.89 -6.91
CA ASN A 119 2.81 -21.25 -6.79
C ASN A 119 1.84 -21.30 -5.62
N LEU A 120 0.56 -21.51 -5.93
CA LEU A 120 -0.51 -21.65 -4.96
C LEU A 120 -0.98 -23.10 -4.95
N SER A 121 -0.99 -23.73 -3.77
CA SER A 121 -1.56 -25.07 -3.59
C SER A 121 -2.40 -25.13 -2.33
N VAL A 122 -3.36 -26.06 -2.33
CA VAL A 122 -4.42 -26.11 -1.32
C VAL A 122 -4.45 -27.49 -0.68
N LYS A 123 -4.54 -27.51 0.65
CA LYS A 123 -4.87 -28.72 1.40
C LYS A 123 -6.30 -28.59 1.90
N PHE A 124 -7.16 -29.52 1.49
CA PHE A 124 -8.54 -29.60 1.95
C PHE A 124 -8.65 -30.35 3.28
N HIS A 125 -9.77 -30.12 3.96
CA HIS A 125 -10.18 -30.81 5.17
C HIS A 125 -10.31 -32.30 4.90
N GLN A 126 -9.85 -33.12 5.85
CA GLN A 126 -9.80 -34.58 5.71
C GLN A 126 -11.15 -35.23 5.36
N ILE A 127 -12.27 -34.59 5.74
CA ILE A 127 -13.62 -35.04 5.38
C ILE A 127 -13.79 -35.20 3.85
N CYS A 128 -13.19 -34.29 3.07
CA CYS A 128 -13.28 -34.28 1.62
C CYS A 128 -12.36 -35.28 0.91
N SER A 129 -11.63 -36.08 1.68
CA SER A 129 -10.85 -37.23 1.22
C SER A 129 -11.10 -38.47 2.08
N SER A 130 -12.20 -38.48 2.84
CA SER A 130 -12.55 -39.58 3.75
C SER A 130 -13.59 -40.52 3.13
N PRO A 131 -13.71 -41.76 3.64
CA PRO A 131 -14.75 -42.68 3.19
C PRO A 131 -16.19 -42.17 3.39
N PHE A 132 -16.41 -41.18 4.27
CA PHE A 132 -17.73 -40.61 4.53
C PHE A 132 -18.37 -39.90 3.33
N ILE A 133 -17.58 -39.52 2.32
CA ILE A 133 -18.08 -38.91 1.09
C ILE A 133 -18.13 -39.88 -0.10
N GLU A 134 -17.74 -41.14 0.12
CA GLU A 134 -17.70 -42.17 -0.90
C GLU A 134 -19.05 -42.89 -1.04
N ASN A 135 -19.29 -43.45 -2.24
CA ASN A 135 -20.56 -44.10 -2.54
C ASN A 135 -20.83 -45.33 -1.66
N GLU A 136 -19.80 -46.06 -1.22
CA GLU A 136 -19.95 -47.23 -0.35
C GLU A 136 -20.63 -46.85 0.97
N TRP A 137 -20.06 -45.88 1.70
CA TRP A 137 -20.68 -45.36 2.93
C TRP A 137 -22.05 -44.76 2.67
N ILE A 138 -22.18 -43.88 1.67
CA ILE A 138 -23.45 -43.20 1.38
C ILE A 138 -24.55 -44.22 1.08
N SER A 139 -24.28 -45.23 0.25
CA SER A 139 -25.25 -46.26 -0.10
C SER A 139 -25.64 -47.16 1.09
N SER A 140 -24.73 -47.39 2.03
CA SER A 140 -25.02 -48.13 3.27
C SER A 140 -26.11 -47.46 4.12
N LEU A 141 -26.28 -46.15 3.98
CA LEU A 141 -27.25 -45.34 4.72
C LEU A 141 -28.63 -45.27 4.04
N TYR A 142 -28.79 -45.90 2.86
CA TYR A 142 -30.05 -45.90 2.15
C TYR A 142 -31.08 -46.84 2.81
N LEU A 143 -32.30 -46.33 2.98
CA LEU A 143 -33.46 -47.10 3.43
C LEU A 143 -34.64 -46.87 2.49
N SER A 144 -35.21 -47.95 1.95
CA SER A 144 -36.34 -47.88 1.02
C SER A 144 -37.62 -47.32 1.67
N ASN A 145 -37.79 -47.51 2.98
CA ASN A 145 -38.90 -47.01 3.78
C ASN A 145 -38.54 -45.74 4.59
N ALA A 146 -37.48 -45.01 4.20
CA ALA A 146 -37.00 -43.80 4.90
C ALA A 146 -38.14 -42.81 5.26
N THR A 147 -39.06 -42.57 4.33
CA THR A 147 -40.21 -41.66 4.51
C THR A 147 -41.27 -42.13 5.53
N SER A 148 -41.15 -43.36 6.03
CA SER A 148 -42.02 -43.90 7.09
C SER A 148 -41.50 -43.58 8.50
N HIS A 149 -40.26 -43.11 8.62
CA HIS A 149 -39.65 -42.73 9.89
C HIS A 149 -40.03 -41.30 10.28
N ASN A 150 -39.74 -40.93 11.53
CA ASN A 150 -39.90 -39.56 12.00
C ASN A 150 -38.98 -38.63 11.20
N ILE A 151 -39.45 -37.41 10.90
CA ILE A 151 -38.68 -36.40 10.17
C ILE A 151 -37.37 -35.98 10.88
N LEU A 152 -37.32 -36.11 12.21
CA LEU A 152 -36.12 -35.89 13.03
C LEU A 152 -35.25 -37.16 13.15
N ASP A 153 -35.74 -38.29 12.67
CA ASP A 153 -34.97 -39.53 12.66
C ASP A 153 -33.91 -39.48 11.56
N PHE A 154 -32.66 -39.68 11.93
CA PHE A 154 -31.56 -39.60 10.97
C PHE A 154 -31.71 -40.61 9.83
N ARG A 155 -32.35 -41.76 10.07
CA ARG A 155 -32.62 -42.79 9.05
C ARG A 155 -33.46 -42.27 7.89
N THR A 156 -34.25 -41.22 8.12
CA THR A 156 -35.05 -40.57 7.09
C THR A 156 -34.18 -39.85 6.05
N PHE A 157 -33.06 -39.25 6.47
CA PHE A 157 -32.30 -38.30 5.65
C PHE A 157 -30.79 -38.53 5.58
N ALA A 158 -30.23 -39.48 6.34
CA ALA A 158 -28.79 -39.75 6.41
C ALA A 158 -28.16 -39.93 5.03
N PHE A 159 -28.74 -40.78 4.18
CA PHE A 159 -28.32 -40.95 2.79
C PHE A 159 -28.17 -39.61 2.05
N SER A 160 -29.20 -38.76 2.12
CA SER A 160 -29.19 -37.46 1.43
C SER A 160 -28.21 -36.46 2.05
N HIS A 161 -27.98 -36.51 3.36
CA HIS A 161 -27.04 -35.65 4.07
C HIS A 161 -25.59 -35.92 3.65
N TYR A 162 -25.17 -37.19 3.69
CA TYR A 162 -23.82 -37.55 3.24
C TYR A 162 -23.65 -37.37 1.73
N ARG A 163 -24.73 -37.51 0.95
CA ARG A 163 -24.71 -37.11 -0.46
C ARG A 163 -24.50 -35.60 -0.64
N SER A 164 -25.16 -34.77 0.16
CA SER A 164 -24.96 -33.32 0.17
C SER A 164 -23.54 -32.95 0.63
N LEU A 165 -23.00 -33.61 1.64
CA LEU A 165 -21.61 -33.42 2.09
C LEU A 165 -20.60 -33.76 0.99
N SER A 166 -20.79 -34.90 0.33
CA SER A 166 -19.97 -35.31 -0.82
C SER A 166 -20.01 -34.28 -1.94
N LEU A 167 -21.19 -33.76 -2.27
CA LEU A 167 -21.36 -32.70 -3.25
C LEU A 167 -20.65 -31.41 -2.83
N LEU A 168 -20.78 -30.97 -1.58
CA LEU A 168 -20.10 -29.78 -1.07
C LEU A 168 -18.58 -29.91 -1.19
N CYS A 169 -18.02 -31.07 -0.85
CA CYS A 169 -16.59 -31.36 -1.03
C CYS A 169 -16.17 -31.38 -2.50
N GLN A 170 -17.00 -31.93 -3.38
CA GLN A 170 -16.74 -31.92 -4.83
C GLN A 170 -16.72 -30.49 -5.38
N VAL A 171 -17.73 -29.69 -5.04
CA VAL A 171 -17.83 -28.28 -5.46
C VAL A 171 -16.63 -27.49 -4.94
N ALA A 172 -16.30 -27.62 -3.65
CA ALA A 172 -15.14 -26.96 -3.06
C ALA A 172 -13.85 -27.25 -3.82
N ARG A 173 -13.59 -28.53 -4.13
CA ARG A 173 -12.38 -28.95 -4.87
C ARG A 173 -12.39 -28.44 -6.30
N GLN A 174 -13.50 -28.63 -7.01
CA GLN A 174 -13.61 -28.27 -8.43
C GLN A 174 -13.48 -26.76 -8.60
N THR A 175 -14.29 -25.97 -7.90
CA THR A 175 -14.22 -24.51 -7.95
C THR A 175 -12.83 -24.01 -7.63
N THR A 176 -12.19 -24.52 -6.58
CA THR A 176 -10.83 -24.11 -6.20
C THR A 176 -9.83 -24.42 -7.32
N ASN A 177 -9.87 -25.63 -7.88
CA ASN A 177 -8.94 -26.03 -8.93
C ASN A 177 -9.14 -25.22 -10.21
N ASP A 178 -10.38 -24.99 -10.62
CA ASP A 178 -10.72 -24.20 -11.81
C ASP A 178 -10.25 -22.75 -11.65
N ASN A 179 -10.45 -22.16 -10.47
CA ASN A 179 -10.00 -20.80 -10.16
C ASN A 179 -8.47 -20.72 -10.03
N LEU A 180 -7.80 -21.71 -9.44
CA LEU A 180 -6.34 -21.79 -9.41
C LEU A 180 -5.75 -21.88 -10.82
N GLN A 181 -6.38 -22.66 -11.70
CA GLN A 181 -5.98 -22.75 -13.09
C GLN A 181 -6.10 -21.38 -13.77
N ALA A 182 -7.24 -20.70 -13.63
CA ALA A 182 -7.44 -19.35 -14.16
C ALA A 182 -6.42 -18.35 -13.61
N PHE A 183 -6.15 -18.38 -12.30
CA PHE A 183 -5.15 -17.55 -11.64
C PHE A 183 -3.75 -17.79 -12.23
N ASN A 184 -3.34 -19.05 -12.37
CA ASN A 184 -2.03 -19.42 -12.89
C ASN A 184 -1.76 -18.90 -14.32
N PHE A 185 -2.80 -18.79 -15.15
CA PHE A 185 -2.72 -18.26 -16.51
C PHE A 185 -3.02 -16.76 -16.63
N THR A 186 -3.36 -16.10 -15.53
CA THR A 186 -3.53 -14.64 -15.51
C THR A 186 -2.17 -13.97 -15.62
N ASN A 187 -2.07 -12.93 -16.46
CA ASN A 187 -0.83 -12.22 -16.70
C ASN A 187 -0.72 -10.96 -15.82
N LEU A 188 0.46 -10.79 -15.22
CA LEU A 188 0.92 -9.50 -14.71
C LEU A 188 1.36 -8.64 -15.89
N VAL A 189 0.74 -7.48 -16.07
CA VAL A 189 1.08 -6.53 -17.14
C VAL A 189 1.77 -5.31 -16.55
N GLU A 190 3.06 -5.15 -16.81
CA GLU A 190 3.84 -4.02 -16.30
C GLU A 190 5.01 -3.70 -17.23
N LEU A 191 5.35 -2.41 -17.37
CA LEU A 191 6.47 -1.95 -18.19
C LEU A 191 7.77 -1.84 -17.39
N LEU A 192 7.66 -1.49 -16.11
CA LEU A 192 8.78 -1.28 -15.21
C LEU A 192 8.97 -2.48 -14.29
N THR A 193 10.22 -2.78 -13.96
CA THR A 193 10.53 -3.85 -13.00
C THR A 193 10.19 -3.38 -11.58
N PHE A 194 9.42 -4.18 -10.85
CA PHE A 194 9.13 -3.91 -9.44
C PHE A 194 10.39 -4.08 -8.58
N SER A 195 10.50 -3.27 -7.53
CA SER A 195 11.41 -3.56 -6.43
C SER A 195 10.94 -4.81 -5.67
N ARG A 196 11.82 -5.40 -4.85
CA ARG A 196 11.46 -6.59 -4.06
C ARG A 196 10.29 -6.32 -3.12
N ASP A 197 10.28 -5.15 -2.48
CA ASP A 197 9.21 -4.75 -1.56
C ASP A 197 7.89 -4.59 -2.32
N GLN A 198 7.90 -3.88 -3.44
CA GLN A 198 6.73 -3.72 -4.31
C GLN A 198 6.20 -5.06 -4.81
N PHE A 199 7.08 -5.98 -5.20
CA PHE A 199 6.70 -7.32 -5.62
C PHE A 199 6.06 -8.12 -4.48
N ASN A 200 6.64 -8.09 -3.28
CA ASN A 200 6.10 -8.82 -2.13
C ASN A 200 4.71 -8.29 -1.74
N ASP A 201 4.54 -6.97 -1.75
CA ASP A 201 3.25 -6.31 -1.50
C ASP A 201 2.22 -6.70 -2.56
N LEU A 202 2.59 -6.61 -3.84
CA LEU A 202 1.75 -7.01 -4.95
C LEU A 202 1.34 -8.48 -4.85
N ALA A 203 2.29 -9.39 -4.60
CA ALA A 203 2.01 -10.82 -4.44
C ALA A 203 1.03 -11.07 -3.29
N GLY A 204 1.21 -10.40 -2.15
CA GLY A 204 0.29 -10.47 -1.01
C GLY A 204 -1.12 -10.02 -1.37
N VAL A 205 -1.24 -8.91 -2.11
CA VAL A 205 -2.53 -8.37 -2.57
C VAL A 205 -3.20 -9.32 -3.58
N LEU A 206 -2.45 -9.84 -4.56
CA LEU A 206 -2.98 -10.77 -5.56
C LEU A 206 -3.53 -12.05 -4.92
N ILE A 207 -2.79 -12.62 -3.97
CA ILE A 207 -3.21 -13.82 -3.23
C ILE A 207 -4.44 -13.54 -2.38
N SER A 208 -4.45 -12.43 -1.64
CA SER A 208 -5.58 -12.06 -0.79
C SER A 208 -6.85 -11.81 -1.60
N ASN A 209 -6.73 -11.11 -2.73
CA ASN A 209 -7.84 -10.88 -3.66
C ASN A 209 -8.35 -12.18 -4.26
N PHE A 210 -7.46 -13.08 -4.68
CA PHE A 210 -7.84 -14.40 -5.18
C PHE A 210 -8.66 -15.17 -4.14
N GLN A 211 -8.17 -15.28 -2.90
CA GLN A 211 -8.84 -16.02 -1.82
C GLN A 211 -10.19 -15.40 -1.46
N ASN A 212 -10.26 -14.08 -1.30
CA ASN A 212 -11.48 -13.38 -0.92
C ASN A 212 -12.55 -13.45 -2.02
N ASN A 213 -12.15 -13.28 -3.29
CA ASN A 213 -13.09 -13.35 -4.42
C ASN A 213 -13.64 -14.75 -4.60
N LEU A 214 -12.80 -15.79 -4.46
CA LEU A 214 -13.22 -17.18 -4.49
C LEU A 214 -14.30 -17.45 -3.45
N LEU A 215 -14.03 -17.11 -2.18
CA LEU A 215 -14.97 -17.34 -1.07
C LEU A 215 -16.27 -16.54 -1.25
N ALA A 216 -16.16 -15.26 -1.61
CA ALA A 216 -17.32 -14.39 -1.79
C ALA A 216 -18.24 -14.88 -2.93
N ASN A 217 -17.66 -15.32 -4.05
CA ASN A 217 -18.42 -15.81 -5.18
C ASN A 217 -19.15 -17.13 -4.85
N GLU A 218 -18.47 -18.06 -4.19
CA GLU A 218 -19.08 -19.35 -3.80
C GLU A 218 -20.20 -19.15 -2.78
N LYS A 219 -19.97 -18.33 -1.76
CA LYS A 219 -21.00 -17.99 -0.76
C LYS A 219 -22.23 -17.38 -1.42
N ARG A 220 -22.05 -16.50 -2.41
CA ARG A 220 -23.14 -15.89 -3.16
C ARG A 220 -23.92 -16.94 -3.97
N THR A 221 -23.22 -17.82 -4.68
CA THR A 221 -23.83 -18.90 -5.46
C THR A 221 -24.64 -19.85 -4.58
N ALA A 222 -24.08 -20.31 -3.47
CA ALA A 222 -24.78 -21.18 -2.51
C ALA A 222 -26.04 -20.50 -1.94
N LYS A 223 -25.97 -19.20 -1.65
CA LYS A 223 -27.14 -18.43 -1.17
C LYS A 223 -28.23 -18.33 -2.23
N ILE A 224 -27.87 -18.08 -3.49
CA ILE A 224 -28.82 -18.02 -4.61
C ILE A 224 -29.53 -19.37 -4.79
N ILE A 225 -28.80 -20.48 -4.74
CA ILE A 225 -29.38 -21.84 -4.86
C ILE A 225 -30.40 -22.09 -3.74
N SER A 226 -30.04 -21.80 -2.48
CA SER A 226 -30.96 -21.96 -1.34
C SER A 226 -32.22 -21.10 -1.49
N LEU A 227 -32.08 -19.86 -1.96
CA LEU A 227 -33.21 -18.97 -2.25
C LEU A 227 -34.09 -19.51 -3.39
N MET A 228 -33.49 -20.04 -4.46
CA MET A 228 -34.25 -20.63 -5.57
C MET A 228 -35.05 -21.85 -5.12
N ILE A 229 -34.46 -22.72 -4.28
CA ILE A 229 -35.16 -23.89 -3.71
C ILE A 229 -36.37 -23.44 -2.90
N ALA A 230 -36.19 -22.46 -2.00
CA ALA A 230 -37.26 -21.98 -1.13
C ALA A 230 -38.38 -21.28 -1.92
N GLN A 231 -38.03 -20.37 -2.85
CA GLN A 231 -39.02 -19.60 -3.61
C GLN A 231 -39.81 -20.46 -4.60
N ASN A 232 -39.18 -21.46 -5.21
CA ASN A 232 -39.87 -22.40 -6.09
C ASN A 232 -40.63 -23.50 -5.32
N ARG A 233 -40.55 -23.52 -3.99
CA ARG A 233 -41.25 -24.49 -3.12
C ARG A 233 -40.97 -25.94 -3.53
N LEU A 234 -39.72 -26.24 -3.85
CA LEU A 234 -39.33 -27.57 -4.33
C LEU A 234 -39.57 -28.61 -3.24
N PHE A 235 -40.29 -29.68 -3.56
CA PHE A 235 -40.59 -30.75 -2.62
C PHE A 235 -39.43 -31.75 -2.50
N SER A 236 -39.01 -32.03 -1.27
CA SER A 236 -38.02 -33.06 -0.97
C SER A 236 -38.64 -34.45 -1.14
N ALA A 237 -38.02 -35.34 -1.90
CA ALA A 237 -38.49 -36.73 -2.03
C ALA A 237 -38.58 -37.48 -0.69
N LEU A 238 -37.84 -37.02 0.32
CA LEU A 238 -37.84 -37.57 1.67
C LEU A 238 -38.98 -37.01 2.55
N ARG A 239 -39.80 -36.10 2.02
CA ARG A 239 -40.92 -35.44 2.73
C ARG A 239 -40.46 -34.68 3.99
N THR A 240 -39.23 -34.16 3.94
CA THR A 240 -38.61 -33.39 5.03
C THR A 240 -39.08 -31.93 5.06
N ASN A 241 -39.67 -31.42 3.98
CA ASN A 241 -40.19 -30.04 3.93
C ASN A 241 -41.70 -29.96 3.67
N TYR A 242 -42.40 -31.09 3.59
CA TYR A 242 -43.84 -31.11 3.42
C TYR A 242 -44.48 -32.40 3.95
N TYR A 243 -45.77 -32.33 4.25
CA TYR A 243 -46.61 -33.51 4.39
C TYR A 243 -47.96 -33.29 3.73
N THR A 244 -48.64 -34.39 3.44
CA THR A 244 -49.90 -34.41 2.72
C THR A 244 -50.94 -35.09 3.59
N ARG A 245 -52.00 -34.38 3.96
CA ARG A 245 -53.10 -34.88 4.81
C ARG A 245 -54.32 -35.17 3.92
N SER A 246 -54.95 -36.33 4.10
CA SER A 246 -56.25 -36.59 3.49
C SER A 246 -57.34 -35.80 4.20
N ILE A 247 -58.29 -35.26 3.44
CA ILE A 247 -59.48 -34.64 4.00
C ILE A 247 -60.42 -35.77 4.44
N PRO A 248 -60.84 -35.85 5.72
CA PRO A 248 -61.76 -36.88 6.18
C PRO A 248 -63.04 -36.90 5.32
N GLY A 249 -63.41 -38.06 4.79
CA GLY A 249 -64.60 -38.22 3.95
C GLY A 249 -64.46 -37.73 2.50
N SER A 250 -63.26 -37.38 2.04
CA SER A 250 -62.99 -36.96 0.66
C SER A 250 -61.80 -37.71 0.06
N ALA A 251 -61.79 -37.88 -1.27
CA ALA A 251 -60.64 -38.37 -2.03
C ALA A 251 -59.55 -37.30 -2.24
N SER A 252 -59.79 -36.07 -1.77
CA SER A 252 -58.87 -34.95 -1.89
C SER A 252 -57.81 -34.93 -0.78
N TYR A 253 -56.64 -34.38 -1.12
CA TYR A 253 -55.50 -34.23 -0.23
C TYR A 253 -55.09 -32.76 -0.13
N VAL A 254 -54.63 -32.33 1.04
CA VAL A 254 -54.02 -31.01 1.26
C VAL A 254 -52.55 -31.20 1.60
N THR A 255 -51.68 -30.47 0.90
CA THR A 255 -50.24 -30.48 1.14
C THR A 255 -49.83 -29.22 1.89
N TYR A 256 -49.05 -29.40 2.96
CA TYR A 256 -48.53 -28.33 3.81
C TYR A 256 -47.00 -28.33 3.76
N ASN A 257 -46.38 -27.15 3.65
CA ASN A 257 -44.92 -26.98 3.58
C ASN A 257 -44.34 -26.66 4.96
N VAL A 258 -44.57 -27.53 5.94
CA VAL A 258 -44.29 -27.22 7.35
C VAL A 258 -43.70 -28.45 8.04
N ILE A 259 -42.68 -28.24 8.88
CA ILE A 259 -42.24 -29.20 9.89
C ILE A 259 -43.05 -28.94 11.16
N TYR A 260 -43.94 -29.86 11.51
CA TYR A 260 -44.69 -29.76 12.76
C TYR A 260 -43.94 -30.45 13.88
N LEU A 261 -43.78 -29.75 15.00
CA LEU A 261 -43.34 -30.32 16.26
C LEU A 261 -44.39 -30.03 17.33
N GLU A 262 -44.98 -31.09 17.86
CA GLU A 262 -45.84 -30.99 19.05
C GLU A 262 -44.93 -30.83 20.27
N GLN A 263 -44.82 -29.61 20.82
CA GLN A 263 -44.18 -29.39 22.12
C GLN A 263 -45.24 -29.50 23.22
N ASN A 264 -45.10 -30.49 24.10
CA ASN A 264 -45.88 -30.65 25.34
C ASN A 264 -47.38 -30.31 25.23
N GLY A 265 -48.11 -31.02 24.38
CA GLY A 265 -49.57 -31.19 24.45
C GLY A 265 -50.47 -29.96 24.23
N THR A 266 -49.95 -28.73 24.26
CA THR A 266 -50.76 -27.50 24.12
C THR A 266 -50.19 -26.46 23.15
N ASN A 267 -48.87 -26.46 22.85
CA ASN A 267 -48.26 -25.49 21.94
C ASN A 267 -47.64 -26.21 20.73
N GLU A 268 -48.35 -26.17 19.59
CA GLU A 268 -47.81 -26.63 18.31
C GLU A 268 -46.79 -25.60 17.79
N SER A 269 -45.49 -25.91 17.88
CA SER A 269 -44.46 -25.14 17.18
C SER A 269 -44.35 -25.70 15.77
N SER A 270 -44.80 -24.93 14.78
CA SER A 270 -44.76 -25.31 13.37
C SER A 270 -43.75 -24.45 12.64
N CYS A 271 -42.81 -25.06 11.92
CA CYS A 271 -41.80 -24.34 11.16
C CYS A 271 -42.12 -24.37 9.67
N ASP A 272 -42.41 -23.20 9.08
CA ASP A 272 -42.75 -23.10 7.66
C ASP A 272 -41.48 -23.10 6.81
N CYS A 273 -41.27 -24.20 6.09
CA CYS A 273 -40.10 -24.39 5.24
C CYS A 273 -40.01 -23.39 4.08
N ARG A 274 -41.08 -22.62 3.81
CA ARG A 274 -41.08 -21.57 2.78
C ARG A 274 -40.45 -20.27 3.25
N LEU A 275 -40.54 -19.98 4.55
CA LEU A 275 -40.16 -18.69 5.13
C LEU A 275 -38.88 -18.79 5.98
N GLU A 276 -38.66 -19.93 6.63
CA GLU A 276 -37.71 -20.07 7.73
C GLU A 276 -36.68 -21.19 7.49
N ASN A 277 -36.35 -21.49 6.22
CA ASN A 277 -35.61 -22.71 5.84
C ASN A 277 -34.32 -22.99 6.63
N ASN A 278 -33.56 -21.94 7.02
CA ASN A 278 -32.33 -22.08 7.83
C ASN A 278 -32.57 -22.05 9.35
N GLN A 279 -33.74 -21.57 9.79
CA GLN A 279 -34.17 -21.51 11.19
C GLN A 279 -34.97 -22.76 11.58
N CYS A 280 -35.52 -23.48 10.60
CA CYS A 280 -36.18 -24.77 10.74
C CYS A 280 -35.20 -25.94 10.86
N THR A 281 -34.28 -25.88 11.83
CA THR A 281 -33.36 -26.98 12.10
C THR A 281 -33.44 -27.45 13.55
N TYR A 282 -33.42 -28.77 13.72
CA TYR A 282 -33.62 -29.43 15.00
C TYR A 282 -32.61 -30.55 15.19
N PRO A 283 -32.17 -30.85 16.41
CA PRO A 283 -31.23 -31.95 16.63
C PRO A 283 -31.81 -33.29 16.14
N ALA A 284 -30.99 -34.03 15.40
CA ALA A 284 -31.33 -35.34 14.87
C ALA A 284 -31.04 -36.45 15.87
N GLY A 285 -31.79 -37.55 15.77
CA GLY A 285 -31.53 -38.74 16.59
C GLY A 285 -32.14 -40.01 16.04
N ALA A 286 -32.02 -41.09 16.80
CA ALA A 286 -32.66 -42.38 16.54
C ALA A 286 -33.91 -42.51 17.43
N PHE A 287 -35.09 -42.61 16.82
CA PHE A 287 -36.37 -42.72 17.52
C PHE A 287 -36.94 -44.16 17.41
N TYR A 288 -37.50 -44.71 18.49
CA TYR A 288 -38.20 -46.02 18.46
C TYR A 288 -39.71 -45.84 18.19
N ASN A 289 -40.35 -46.88 17.63
CA ASN A 289 -41.82 -47.04 17.60
C ASN A 289 -42.66 -46.01 16.80
N TRP A 290 -42.10 -45.41 15.75
CA TRP A 290 -42.88 -44.62 14.78
C TRP A 290 -43.00 -45.34 13.44
N THR A 291 -43.59 -46.54 13.46
CA THR A 291 -44.03 -47.30 12.27
C THR A 291 -45.55 -47.25 12.09
N SER A 292 -46.28 -46.47 12.90
CA SER A 292 -47.70 -46.25 12.64
C SER A 292 -47.83 -45.48 11.32
N ARG A 293 -48.14 -46.21 10.25
CA ARG A 293 -48.44 -45.69 8.90
C ARG A 293 -49.71 -44.83 8.95
N VAL A 294 -49.72 -43.74 9.69
CA VAL A 294 -50.72 -42.70 9.47
C VAL A 294 -50.18 -41.82 8.38
N LEU A 295 -50.36 -42.29 7.14
CA LEU A 295 -50.18 -41.49 5.93
C LEU A 295 -50.86 -40.13 6.14
N GLY A 296 -50.04 -39.09 6.26
CA GLY A 296 -50.52 -37.71 6.30
C GLY A 296 -50.76 -37.08 7.66
N LYS A 297 -50.19 -37.63 8.74
CA LYS A 297 -49.98 -36.88 9.97
C LYS A 297 -48.49 -36.55 10.13
N PRO A 298 -48.13 -35.32 10.52
CA PRO A 298 -46.75 -35.02 10.88
C PRO A 298 -46.30 -35.87 12.07
N ALA A 299 -45.00 -36.11 12.16
CA ALA A 299 -44.42 -36.82 13.28
C ALA A 299 -44.66 -36.04 14.58
N LYS A 300 -45.38 -36.61 15.55
CA LYS A 300 -45.54 -35.98 16.86
C LYS A 300 -44.33 -36.34 17.70
N ASN A 301 -43.63 -35.34 18.24
CA ASN A 301 -42.46 -35.59 19.08
C ASN A 301 -42.91 -35.93 20.51
N LYS A 302 -43.57 -37.08 20.70
CA LYS A 302 -44.09 -37.48 22.02
C LYS A 302 -43.03 -38.07 22.95
N GLN A 303 -41.87 -38.50 22.42
CA GLN A 303 -40.80 -39.13 23.20
C GLN A 303 -39.42 -38.62 22.74
N PRO A 304 -38.45 -38.45 23.67
CA PRO A 304 -37.08 -38.08 23.32
C PRO A 304 -36.41 -39.15 22.45
N PRO A 305 -35.41 -38.79 21.62
CA PRO A 305 -34.63 -39.77 20.88
C PRO A 305 -33.92 -40.72 21.86
N ARG A 306 -33.80 -42.00 21.49
CA ARG A 306 -33.01 -42.97 22.29
C ARG A 306 -31.52 -42.63 22.22
N PHE A 307 -31.10 -42.13 21.07
CA PHE A 307 -29.74 -41.68 20.83
C PHE A 307 -29.81 -40.39 20.01
N GLN A 308 -29.36 -39.29 20.59
CA GLN A 308 -29.18 -38.05 19.86
C GLN A 308 -27.80 -38.09 19.20
N ILE A 309 -27.73 -37.78 17.91
CA ILE A 309 -26.47 -37.82 17.17
C ILE A 309 -25.79 -36.47 17.38
N PRO A 310 -24.61 -36.42 18.04
CA PRO A 310 -23.90 -35.17 18.28
C PRO A 310 -23.65 -34.41 16.98
N GLY A 311 -24.02 -33.14 16.97
CA GLY A 311 -23.79 -32.26 15.84
C GLY A 311 -24.71 -32.45 14.63
N LEU A 312 -25.48 -33.54 14.53
CA LEU A 312 -26.34 -33.77 13.36
C LEU A 312 -27.68 -33.05 13.55
N MET A 313 -28.06 -32.28 12.53
CA MET A 313 -29.30 -31.52 12.50
C MET A 313 -30.24 -32.09 11.43
N ALA A 314 -31.53 -32.16 11.72
CA ALA A 314 -32.61 -32.39 10.77
C ALA A 314 -33.24 -31.05 10.38
N GLY A 315 -33.80 -30.96 9.18
CA GLY A 315 -34.50 -29.76 8.74
C GLY A 315 -35.23 -29.95 7.42
N CYS A 316 -35.69 -28.84 6.85
CA CYS A 316 -36.55 -28.87 5.66
C CYS A 316 -35.86 -29.52 4.45
N MET A 317 -34.63 -29.10 4.16
CA MET A 317 -33.85 -29.60 3.05
C MET A 317 -32.58 -30.30 3.55
N PRO A 318 -32.19 -31.44 2.94
CA PRO A 318 -30.96 -32.14 3.29
C PRO A 318 -29.71 -31.27 3.23
N LEU A 319 -29.58 -30.43 2.20
CA LEU A 319 -28.42 -29.55 2.05
C LEU A 319 -28.35 -28.51 3.17
N ASP A 320 -29.45 -27.82 3.47
CA ASP A 320 -29.47 -26.76 4.48
C ASP A 320 -29.26 -27.33 5.89
N SER A 321 -29.91 -28.44 6.22
CA SER A 321 -29.73 -29.11 7.51
C SER A 321 -28.35 -29.76 7.66
N MET A 322 -27.78 -30.30 6.58
CA MET A 322 -26.38 -30.75 6.60
C MET A 322 -25.41 -29.59 6.83
N ARG A 323 -25.66 -28.42 6.24
CA ARG A 323 -24.86 -27.20 6.49
C ARG A 323 -24.99 -26.72 7.94
N GLN A 324 -26.15 -26.87 8.58
CA GLN A 324 -26.30 -26.55 10.00
C GLN A 324 -25.72 -27.62 10.94
N SER A 325 -25.42 -28.81 10.40
CA SER A 325 -24.78 -29.88 11.17
C SER A 325 -23.29 -29.60 11.38
N THR A 326 -22.70 -30.22 12.40
CA THR A 326 -21.25 -30.23 12.66
C THR A 326 -20.66 -31.59 12.33
N LEU A 327 -19.33 -31.71 12.35
CA LEU A 327 -18.64 -32.98 12.09
C LEU A 327 -18.40 -33.81 13.37
N GLU A 328 -18.94 -33.41 14.51
CA GLU A 328 -18.66 -33.99 15.85
C GLU A 328 -18.75 -35.53 15.86
N CYS A 329 -19.83 -36.09 15.33
CA CYS A 329 -20.01 -37.55 15.27
C CYS A 329 -18.89 -38.25 14.48
N LEU A 330 -18.35 -37.62 13.44
CA LEU A 330 -17.35 -38.22 12.55
C LEU A 330 -15.95 -38.30 13.16
N TYR A 331 -15.73 -37.64 14.30
CA TYR A 331 -14.52 -37.75 15.10
C TYR A 331 -14.65 -38.77 16.25
N ASN A 332 -15.81 -39.43 16.39
CA ASN A 332 -16.07 -40.40 17.45
C ASN A 332 -16.52 -41.75 16.86
N GLN A 333 -15.67 -42.77 17.02
CA GLN A 333 -15.96 -44.11 16.48
C GLN A 333 -17.28 -44.68 17.00
N SER A 334 -17.56 -44.57 18.31
CA SER A 334 -18.82 -45.07 18.87
C SER A 334 -20.06 -44.38 18.29
N CYS A 335 -19.93 -43.12 17.85
CA CYS A 335 -21.01 -42.43 17.16
C CYS A 335 -21.20 -42.97 15.73
N ILE A 336 -20.10 -43.15 14.99
CA ILE A 336 -20.10 -43.74 13.64
C ILE A 336 -20.73 -45.14 13.66
N ASP A 337 -20.35 -45.96 14.64
CA ASP A 337 -20.86 -47.31 14.83
C ASP A 337 -22.38 -47.28 15.11
N ALA A 338 -22.87 -46.28 15.86
CA ALA A 338 -24.29 -46.13 16.20
C ALA A 338 -25.16 -45.66 15.03
N ILE A 339 -24.60 -44.94 14.05
CA ILE A 339 -25.35 -44.45 12.88
C ILE A 339 -25.24 -45.40 11.67
N SER A 340 -24.45 -46.47 11.77
CA SER A 340 -24.37 -47.50 10.75
C SER A 340 -25.68 -48.30 10.69
N LEU A 341 -26.31 -48.32 9.50
CA LEU A 341 -27.58 -49.03 9.27
C LEU A 341 -27.39 -50.45 8.73
N GLN A 342 -26.19 -50.74 8.23
CA GLN A 342 -25.84 -52.02 7.62
C GLN A 342 -24.57 -52.56 8.30
N PRO A 343 -24.68 -53.49 9.25
CA PRO A 343 -23.53 -54.00 10.01
C PRO A 343 -22.57 -54.85 9.15
N ASN A 344 -23.00 -55.24 7.94
CA ASN A 344 -22.19 -56.05 7.01
C ASN A 344 -21.22 -55.21 6.16
N ILE A 345 -21.28 -53.87 6.21
CA ILE A 345 -20.38 -52.98 5.49
C ILE A 345 -19.29 -52.50 6.45
N SER A 346 -18.03 -52.50 6.00
CA SER A 346 -16.92 -51.98 6.78
C SER A 346 -17.15 -50.51 7.10
N GLN A 347 -17.28 -50.22 8.40
CA GLN A 347 -17.54 -48.86 8.86
C GLN A 347 -16.29 -48.00 8.69
N PRO A 348 -16.44 -46.72 8.26
CA PRO A 348 -15.34 -45.80 8.20
C PRO A 348 -14.70 -45.61 9.59
N LYS A 349 -13.38 -45.42 9.59
CA LYS A 349 -12.67 -44.99 10.80
C LYS A 349 -12.99 -43.53 11.10
N ALA A 350 -13.07 -43.22 12.39
CA ALA A 350 -13.17 -41.84 12.87
C ALA A 350 -12.05 -40.96 12.31
N LEU A 351 -12.40 -39.72 12.01
CA LEU A 351 -11.48 -38.68 11.56
C LEU A 351 -10.48 -38.33 12.68
N ASN A 352 -9.32 -37.81 12.29
CA ASN A 352 -8.27 -37.45 13.24
C ASN A 352 -8.29 -35.95 13.54
N ILE A 353 -8.70 -35.56 14.75
CA ILE A 353 -8.82 -34.15 15.15
C ILE A 353 -7.50 -33.37 15.02
N SER A 354 -6.34 -34.04 15.21
CA SER A 354 -5.02 -33.40 15.10
C SER A 354 -4.67 -32.94 13.68
N LEU A 355 -5.41 -33.38 12.66
CA LEU A 355 -5.19 -32.98 11.27
C LEU A 355 -6.01 -31.74 10.86
N SER A 356 -6.91 -31.27 11.72
CA SER A 356 -7.77 -30.13 11.44
C SER A 356 -7.43 -28.93 12.33
N LYS A 357 -7.43 -27.73 11.74
CA LYS A 357 -7.32 -26.46 12.50
C LYS A 357 -8.66 -25.98 13.07
N PHE A 358 -9.77 -26.59 12.64
CA PHE A 358 -11.11 -26.11 12.95
C PHE A 358 -11.65 -26.77 14.22
N PRO A 359 -12.46 -26.05 15.02
CA PRO A 359 -13.10 -26.63 16.19
C PRO A 359 -14.23 -27.59 15.78
N LEU A 360 -14.49 -28.61 16.60
CA LEU A 360 -15.48 -29.65 16.29
C LEU A 360 -16.92 -29.11 16.16
N ASN A 361 -17.25 -28.06 16.91
CA ASN A 361 -18.57 -27.42 16.90
C ASN A 361 -18.77 -26.45 15.72
N LEU A 362 -17.78 -26.32 14.83
CA LEU A 362 -17.94 -25.54 13.60
C LEU A 362 -18.95 -26.24 12.70
N THR A 363 -19.95 -25.49 12.23
CA THR A 363 -20.93 -26.02 11.29
C THR A 363 -20.27 -26.30 9.94
N ILE A 364 -20.76 -27.32 9.25
CA ILE A 364 -20.33 -27.67 7.90
C ILE A 364 -20.58 -26.51 6.94
N GLY A 365 -21.65 -25.74 7.19
CA GLY A 365 -21.98 -24.51 6.50
C GLY A 365 -20.87 -23.48 6.61
N SER A 366 -20.43 -23.12 7.81
CA SER A 366 -19.30 -22.20 7.98
C SER A 366 -18.00 -22.79 7.42
N LEU A 367 -17.75 -24.08 7.61
CA LEU A 367 -16.58 -24.76 7.03
C LEU A 367 -16.54 -24.65 5.49
N PHE A 368 -17.70 -24.68 4.83
CA PHE A 368 -17.81 -24.47 3.39
C PHE A 368 -17.85 -22.98 2.99
N ASP A 369 -18.72 -22.18 3.58
CA ASP A 369 -18.99 -20.80 3.15
C ASP A 369 -17.85 -19.83 3.47
N GLU A 370 -17.11 -20.07 4.57
CA GLU A 370 -16.04 -19.18 5.03
C GLU A 370 -14.66 -19.72 4.69
N PHE A 371 -14.53 -21.04 4.51
CA PHE A 371 -13.24 -21.68 4.30
C PHE A 371 -13.18 -22.61 3.09
N LEU A 372 -14.30 -22.93 2.44
CA LEU A 372 -14.36 -23.86 1.30
C LEU A 372 -13.70 -25.22 1.60
N PHE A 373 -13.81 -25.68 2.84
CA PHE A 373 -13.09 -26.83 3.39
C PHE A 373 -11.56 -26.73 3.28
N VAL A 374 -10.97 -25.54 3.15
CA VAL A 374 -9.52 -25.36 3.05
C VAL A 374 -8.88 -25.31 4.44
N GLU A 375 -8.05 -26.32 4.72
CA GLU A 375 -7.20 -26.38 5.92
C GLU A 375 -6.04 -25.41 5.80
N THR A 376 -5.27 -25.48 4.72
CA THR A 376 -4.10 -24.62 4.56
C THR A 376 -3.89 -24.24 3.11
N TRP A 377 -3.63 -22.96 2.90
CA TRP A 377 -3.09 -22.41 1.67
C TRP A 377 -1.56 -22.47 1.75
N LYS A 378 -0.93 -23.09 0.75
CA LYS A 378 0.51 -23.11 0.57
C LYS A 378 0.84 -22.11 -0.52
N ASN A 379 1.29 -20.93 -0.07
CA ASN A 379 1.54 -19.79 -0.92
C ASN A 379 3.05 -19.57 -1.04
N GLN A 380 3.57 -19.66 -2.25
CA GLN A 380 4.97 -19.38 -2.54
C GLN A 380 5.05 -18.36 -3.66
N SER A 381 5.71 -17.24 -3.41
CA SER A 381 6.11 -16.27 -4.43
C SER A 381 7.64 -16.19 -4.47
N SER A 382 8.21 -15.97 -5.65
CA SER A 382 9.65 -15.79 -5.81
C SER A 382 9.93 -14.56 -6.66
N PHE A 383 10.56 -13.57 -6.04
CA PHE A 383 11.03 -12.37 -6.71
C PHE A 383 12.09 -12.71 -7.76
N GLU A 384 12.96 -13.68 -7.49
CA GLU A 384 14.01 -14.13 -8.41
C GLU A 384 13.40 -14.68 -9.70
N ASN A 385 12.36 -15.50 -9.58
CA ASN A 385 11.65 -16.03 -10.74
C ASN A 385 10.90 -14.93 -11.50
N TYR A 386 10.29 -13.97 -10.80
CA TYR A 386 9.69 -12.79 -11.43
C TYR A 386 10.72 -11.96 -12.18
N PHE A 387 11.84 -11.62 -11.55
CA PHE A 387 12.92 -10.83 -12.12
C PHE A 387 13.52 -11.51 -13.36
N ALA A 388 13.75 -12.83 -13.27
CA ALA A 388 14.21 -13.64 -14.39
C ALA A 388 13.18 -13.73 -15.53
N ALA A 389 11.88 -13.69 -15.23
CA ALA A 389 10.82 -13.69 -16.23
C ALA A 389 10.63 -12.32 -16.90
N CYS A 390 10.75 -11.22 -16.13
CA CYS A 390 10.71 -9.84 -16.62
C CYS A 390 11.86 -9.54 -17.58
N GLN A 391 13.05 -10.11 -17.32
CA GLN A 391 14.28 -9.91 -18.10
C GLN A 391 14.55 -8.40 -18.30
N PRO A 392 14.93 -7.67 -17.25
CA PRO A 392 15.11 -6.23 -17.37
C PRO A 392 16.29 -5.91 -18.31
N GLN A 393 16.05 -5.02 -19.29
CA GLN A 393 16.98 -4.78 -20.40
C GLN A 393 18.04 -3.74 -20.05
N SER A 394 17.61 -2.64 -19.44
CA SER A 394 18.47 -1.55 -19.03
C SER A 394 17.97 -0.94 -17.73
N ILE A 395 18.91 -0.44 -16.93
CA ILE A 395 18.65 0.41 -15.78
C ILE A 395 19.11 1.81 -16.13
N SER A 396 18.29 2.82 -15.84
CA SER A 396 18.71 4.22 -15.81
C SER A 396 18.46 4.86 -14.44
N TYR A 397 19.36 5.73 -14.03
CA TYR A 397 19.18 6.53 -12.81
C TYR A 397 19.90 7.87 -12.96
N ASN A 398 19.42 8.86 -12.20
CA ASN A 398 20.00 10.19 -12.18
C ASN A 398 20.72 10.44 -10.86
N TYR A 399 21.89 11.05 -10.93
CA TYR A 399 22.58 11.57 -9.75
C TYR A 399 22.96 13.03 -9.95
N GLU A 400 22.95 13.77 -8.85
CA GLU A 400 23.21 15.19 -8.82
C GLU A 400 24.65 15.45 -8.38
N THR A 401 25.36 16.27 -9.13
CA THR A 401 26.69 16.76 -8.76
C THR A 401 26.74 18.28 -8.83
N ARG A 402 27.67 18.86 -8.08
CA ARG A 402 28.00 20.28 -8.16
C ARG A 402 29.25 20.46 -9.03
N PHE A 403 29.41 21.65 -9.58
CA PHE A 403 30.63 21.98 -10.31
C PHE A 403 31.87 21.79 -9.41
N HIS A 404 32.86 21.07 -9.94
CA HIS A 404 34.16 20.98 -9.31
C HIS A 404 34.87 22.34 -9.35
N LEU A 405 35.76 22.58 -8.38
CA LEU A 405 36.45 23.86 -8.23
C LEU A 405 37.20 24.28 -9.50
N GLY A 406 37.82 23.34 -10.22
CA GLY A 406 38.45 23.62 -11.51
C GLY A 406 37.47 24.13 -12.58
N THR A 407 36.25 23.58 -12.62
CA THR A 407 35.21 24.01 -13.56
C THR A 407 34.65 25.39 -13.20
N ILE A 408 34.53 25.71 -11.91
CA ILE A 408 34.13 27.05 -11.45
C ILE A 408 35.17 28.09 -11.87
N ILE A 409 36.46 27.76 -11.72
CA ILE A 409 37.57 28.63 -12.14
C ILE A 409 37.53 28.83 -13.66
N THR A 410 37.39 27.78 -14.46
CA THR A 410 37.36 27.92 -15.92
C THR A 410 36.13 28.68 -16.41
N MET A 411 34.95 28.46 -15.82
CA MET A 411 33.76 29.28 -16.10
C MET A 411 33.99 30.76 -15.78
N SER A 412 34.65 31.04 -14.66
CA SER A 412 34.95 32.41 -14.24
C SER A 412 35.96 33.08 -15.17
N LEU A 413 37.01 32.36 -15.60
CA LEU A 413 37.99 32.87 -16.58
C LEU A 413 37.36 33.13 -17.95
N ASN A 414 36.51 32.21 -18.43
CA ASN A 414 35.81 32.38 -19.70
C ASN A 414 34.83 33.56 -19.65
N ALA A 415 34.11 33.73 -18.55
CA ALA A 415 33.22 34.87 -18.36
C ALA A 415 34.00 36.19 -18.25
N PHE A 416 35.16 36.19 -17.57
CA PHE A 416 35.99 37.38 -17.39
C PHE A 416 36.41 38.01 -18.72
N GLY A 417 36.82 37.20 -19.71
CA GLY A 417 37.21 37.71 -21.02
C GLY A 417 36.11 38.50 -21.74
N GLY A 418 34.89 37.97 -21.77
CA GLY A 418 33.75 38.68 -22.38
C GLY A 418 33.28 39.88 -21.55
N LEU A 419 33.28 39.74 -20.22
CA LEU A 419 32.88 40.81 -19.29
C LEU A 419 33.81 42.02 -19.36
N VAL A 420 35.12 41.81 -19.50
CA VAL A 420 36.10 42.90 -19.62
C VAL A 420 35.80 43.75 -20.86
N ILE A 421 35.63 43.15 -22.03
CA ILE A 421 35.36 43.87 -23.28
C ILE A 421 34.05 44.67 -23.21
N VAL A 422 33.00 44.06 -22.67
CA VAL A 422 31.68 44.70 -22.53
C VAL A 422 31.75 45.89 -21.56
N TRP A 423 32.36 45.69 -20.39
CA TRP A 423 32.47 46.77 -19.42
C TRP A 423 33.41 47.87 -19.91
N GLU A 424 34.49 47.53 -20.61
CA GLU A 424 35.44 48.49 -21.19
C GLU A 424 34.74 49.47 -22.15
N LEU A 425 33.80 48.97 -22.95
CA LEU A 425 32.99 49.76 -23.88
C LEU A 425 31.92 50.61 -23.18
N ILE A 426 31.27 50.07 -22.16
CA ILE A 426 30.04 50.64 -21.57
C ILE A 426 30.32 51.63 -20.43
N THR A 427 31.33 51.42 -19.59
CA THR A 427 31.58 52.30 -18.42
C THR A 427 31.85 53.76 -18.75
N PRO A 428 32.58 54.14 -19.82
CA PRO A 428 32.74 55.56 -20.17
C PRO A 428 31.39 56.20 -20.54
N VAL A 429 30.53 55.46 -21.23
CA VAL A 429 29.19 55.90 -21.62
C VAL A 429 28.31 56.08 -20.37
N LEU A 430 28.37 55.15 -19.42
CA LEU A 430 27.61 55.25 -18.17
C LEU A 430 28.02 56.47 -17.34
N ILE A 431 29.32 56.79 -17.24
CA ILE A 431 29.79 57.98 -16.52
C ILE A 431 29.30 59.26 -17.20
N LEU A 432 29.39 59.35 -18.52
CA LEU A 432 28.90 60.51 -19.28
C LEU A 432 27.38 60.69 -19.14
N ILE A 433 26.61 59.60 -19.15
CA ILE A 433 25.16 59.64 -18.90
C ILE A 433 24.89 60.07 -17.46
N TRP A 434 25.62 59.52 -16.48
CA TRP A 434 25.44 59.82 -15.05
C TRP A 434 25.71 61.29 -14.72
N GLN A 435 26.68 61.91 -15.41
CA GLN A 435 26.97 63.35 -15.30
C GLN A 435 25.93 64.24 -15.99
N ARG A 436 25.23 63.73 -17.01
CA ARG A 436 24.14 64.45 -17.70
C ARG A 436 22.80 64.40 -16.96
N ILE A 437 22.66 63.53 -15.96
CA ILE A 437 21.49 63.51 -15.08
C ILE A 437 21.61 64.71 -14.13
N PRO A 438 20.72 65.72 -14.18
CA PRO A 438 20.76 66.85 -13.27
C PRO A 438 20.40 66.36 -11.86
N TRP A 439 21.41 66.04 -11.06
CA TRP A 439 21.23 65.92 -9.62
C TRP A 439 20.84 67.30 -9.09
N LYS A 440 19.56 67.49 -8.71
CA LYS A 440 19.13 68.64 -7.92
C LYS A 440 19.93 68.65 -6.62
N LYS A 441 21.04 69.40 -6.59
CA LYS A 441 21.69 69.79 -5.34
C LYS A 441 20.75 70.73 -4.60
N GLN A 442 20.26 70.33 -3.44
CA GLN A 442 19.71 71.27 -2.45
C GLN A 442 20.82 72.29 -2.14
N GLN A 443 20.56 73.56 -2.45
CA GLN A 443 21.42 74.68 -2.09
C GLN A 443 21.39 74.84 -0.56
N TYR A 444 22.56 74.75 0.07
CA TYR A 444 22.80 75.30 1.40
C TYR A 444 23.57 76.62 1.19
N GLN A 445 22.97 77.74 1.60
CA GLN A 445 23.54 79.09 1.51
C GLN A 445 24.64 79.30 2.56
N PRO A 446 25.78 79.92 2.21
CA PRO A 446 26.64 80.61 3.15
C PRO A 446 26.21 82.09 3.25
N THR A 447 25.85 82.53 4.46
CA THR A 447 25.59 83.93 4.81
C THR A 447 26.89 84.73 4.89
N ALA A 448 26.83 85.97 4.42
CA ALA A 448 27.91 86.94 4.35
C ALA A 448 28.53 87.28 5.71
N THR A 449 29.83 87.56 5.72
CA THR A 449 30.52 88.30 6.77
C THR A 449 31.21 89.50 6.11
N GLU A 450 30.78 90.69 6.52
CA GLU A 450 31.30 92.00 6.11
C GLU A 450 32.70 92.26 6.72
N GLU A 451 33.50 93.05 6.02
CA GLU A 451 34.83 93.52 6.43
C GLU A 451 34.80 94.40 7.71
N PRO A 452 35.86 94.38 8.54
CA PRO A 452 35.94 95.22 9.73
C PRO A 452 36.61 96.56 9.44
N THR A 453 35.92 97.65 9.74
CA THR A 453 36.48 99.00 9.86
C THR A 453 36.84 99.26 11.34
N CYS A 454 38.05 99.74 11.59
CA CYS A 454 38.53 100.09 12.94
C CYS A 454 37.71 101.21 13.58
N VAL A 455 37.49 101.16 14.91
CA VAL A 455 38.14 102.02 15.93
C VAL A 455 37.62 101.64 17.34
N GLN A 456 38.58 101.55 18.28
CA GLN A 456 38.57 101.25 19.72
C GLN A 456 37.33 101.57 20.57
N LEU A 457 36.95 100.67 21.50
CA LEU A 457 37.05 100.80 22.98
C LEU A 457 36.37 99.61 23.72
N GLU A 458 36.87 99.34 24.93
CA GLU A 458 36.73 98.17 25.80
C GLU A 458 35.33 97.83 26.38
N ASN A 459 35.11 96.51 26.55
CA ASN A 459 34.75 95.77 27.79
C ASN A 459 33.35 95.17 28.10
N VAL A 460 33.44 93.87 28.51
CA VAL A 460 32.64 93.07 29.50
C VAL A 460 31.33 92.41 29.01
N LYS A 461 31.34 91.07 28.76
CA LYS A 461 30.87 89.90 29.58
C LYS A 461 29.37 89.96 29.95
N THR A 462 28.52 88.93 29.83
CA THR A 462 28.58 87.47 30.10
C THR A 462 27.25 86.86 29.60
N ALA A 463 27.21 85.72 28.88
CA ALA A 463 26.82 84.36 29.34
C ALA A 463 25.41 84.21 30.01
N PRO A 464 24.81 83.00 30.05
CA PRO A 464 24.60 81.98 29.01
C PRO A 464 23.21 81.28 29.12
N LYS A 465 23.07 80.15 28.42
CA LYS A 465 22.34 78.89 28.76
C LYS A 465 21.03 78.53 28.04
N THR A 466 21.20 77.55 27.14
CA THR A 466 20.50 76.24 27.00
C THR A 466 18.99 76.17 26.81
N ILE A 467 18.56 75.26 25.92
CA ILE A 467 17.48 74.27 26.17
C ILE A 467 17.57 73.09 25.18
N ASN A 468 17.08 71.94 25.68
CA ASN A 468 16.93 70.61 25.11
C ASN A 468 15.74 70.44 24.13
N LYS A 469 15.74 69.29 23.47
CA LYS A 469 14.78 68.69 22.50
C LYS A 469 13.36 68.36 23.02
N GLY A 470 12.47 68.15 22.05
CA GLY A 470 11.27 67.27 22.09
C GLY A 470 9.97 68.06 22.27
N GLU A 471 8.89 67.85 21.52
CA GLU A 471 8.40 66.74 20.69
C GLU A 471 7.92 67.20 19.31
#